data_AF-A0A1F3D3M5-F1
#
_entry.id   AF-A0A1F3D3M5-F1
#
_cell.length_a   1.000
_cell.length_b   1.000
_cell.length_c   1.000
_cell.angle_alpha   90.00
_cell.angle_beta   90.00
_cell.angle_gamma   90.00
#
_symmetry.space_group_name_H-M   'P 1'
#
loop_
_entity.id
_entity.type
_entity.pdbx_description
1 polymer ?
#
loop_
_entity_poly.entity_id
_entity_poly.type
_entity_poly.pdbx_seq_one_letter_code
_entity_poly.pdbx_strand_id
1 'polypeptide(L)'
;MKGFTIPEYREVNGHIHTPYSFSAFSDMETVFRMAVNENISVLGINDFYVADGYDSFHKGCVLNRIFPLFNIEFIGLLKEEQKNGIRINDPNNPGRIYFSGKGLDYPFHTGFMLRQQLRSVIRESQMQIKAMIAKLNQIIEKQDPSLKLSYEQIKKEYAHDLVRERHLAKALRILAQRNFSIEEQQLQFIEGLYNGKKSKTGVSNSAAFENEIRSNLLKNGGAAFVEEDEKSFLELKKIIRIIVKAGGIPCYPVLLDDPSGKFTEFESDPEKLWRSLRELEVECIELIPGRNDGAILKKFVEFFHSKGFIITFGTEHNTPEMFPLTVSTRGSVPLDESLKKIAWEGACIIAAHQYLRADGRQGYVLPDGKHSADQRDELASLGQLVIEYYLKKQ
;
A
#
# COMPACT_ATOMS: atom_id res chain seq x y z
N MET A 1 -26.53 -26.40 -8.51
CA MET A 1 -25.53 -26.89 -7.53
C MET A 1 -26.28 -27.53 -6.37
N LYS A 2 -26.35 -28.86 -6.25
CA LYS A 2 -26.96 -29.53 -5.08
C LYS A 2 -25.85 -29.99 -4.14
N GLY A 3 -25.89 -29.58 -2.88
CA GLY A 3 -24.97 -30.02 -1.82
C GLY A 3 -23.74 -29.13 -1.54
N PHE A 4 -23.68 -27.90 -2.06
CA PHE A 4 -22.61 -26.95 -1.74
C PHE A 4 -23.12 -25.87 -0.80
N THR A 5 -22.54 -25.80 0.40
CA THR A 5 -22.79 -24.71 1.35
C THR A 5 -21.79 -23.60 1.07
N ILE A 6 -22.27 -22.46 0.57
CA ILE A 6 -21.45 -21.26 0.39
C ILE A 6 -21.16 -20.71 1.80
N PRO A 7 -19.89 -20.47 2.17
CA PRO A 7 -19.57 -19.91 3.48
C PRO A 7 -20.08 -18.47 3.58
N GLU A 8 -20.40 -18.05 4.81
CA GLU A 8 -20.85 -16.68 5.06
C GLU A 8 -19.75 -15.65 4.75
N TYR A 9 -18.49 -15.97 5.06
CA TYR A 9 -17.33 -15.20 4.67
C TYR A 9 -16.10 -16.10 4.46
N ARG A 10 -15.07 -15.56 3.79
CA ARG A 10 -13.71 -16.11 3.79
C ARG A 10 -12.71 -15.06 4.28
N GLU A 11 -11.53 -15.51 4.70
CA GLU A 11 -10.45 -14.60 5.10
C GLU A 11 -9.90 -13.86 3.87
N VAL A 12 -9.85 -12.53 3.99
CA VAL A 12 -9.48 -11.60 2.92
C VAL A 12 -8.36 -10.69 3.40
N ASN A 13 -7.39 -10.47 2.53
CA ASN A 13 -6.43 -9.38 2.66
C ASN A 13 -6.33 -8.63 1.32
N GLY A 14 -7.07 -7.54 1.20
CA GLY A 14 -7.20 -6.76 -0.04
C GLY A 14 -6.05 -5.80 -0.33
N HIS A 15 -5.03 -5.73 0.53
CA HIS A 15 -3.93 -4.80 0.35
C HIS A 15 -2.63 -5.36 0.93
N ILE A 16 -1.74 -5.75 0.03
CA ILE A 16 -0.32 -5.96 0.26
C ILE A 16 0.52 -5.23 -0.79
N HIS A 17 1.70 -4.79 -0.40
CA HIS A 17 2.77 -4.45 -1.32
C HIS A 17 3.66 -5.65 -1.61
N THR A 18 4.36 -5.60 -2.73
CA THR A 18 5.27 -6.67 -3.18
C THR A 18 6.66 -6.11 -3.48
N PRO A 19 7.65 -6.97 -3.78
CA PRO A 19 9.00 -6.53 -4.16
C PRO A 19 9.07 -5.65 -5.41
N TYR A 20 7.97 -5.53 -6.17
CA TYR A 20 7.90 -4.66 -7.35
C TYR A 20 7.85 -3.16 -6.99
N SER A 21 7.34 -2.81 -5.80
CA SER A 21 7.47 -1.47 -5.23
C SER A 21 8.43 -1.48 -4.03
N PHE A 22 7.93 -1.64 -2.82
CA PHE A 22 8.70 -1.99 -1.62
C PHE A 22 7.81 -2.86 -0.73
N SER A 23 8.34 -3.96 -0.21
CA SER A 23 7.63 -4.78 0.77
C SER A 23 8.56 -5.43 1.79
N ALA A 24 7.96 -5.94 2.87
CA ALA A 24 8.62 -6.85 3.82
C ALA A 24 9.09 -8.14 3.14
N PHE A 25 8.39 -8.57 2.09
CA PHE A 25 8.70 -9.78 1.33
C PHE A 25 9.98 -9.62 0.51
N SER A 26 10.80 -10.67 0.48
CA SER A 26 11.93 -10.79 -0.45
C SER A 26 11.51 -11.22 -1.85
N ASP A 27 10.40 -11.95 -1.95
CA ASP A 27 9.91 -12.60 -3.15
C ASP A 27 8.41 -12.87 -3.05
N MET A 28 7.79 -13.13 -4.20
CA MET A 28 6.37 -13.45 -4.30
C MET A 28 6.02 -14.81 -3.70
N GLU A 29 6.93 -15.77 -3.72
CA GLU A 29 6.67 -17.13 -3.21
C GLU A 29 6.38 -17.11 -1.71
N THR A 30 7.10 -16.28 -0.96
CA THR A 30 6.88 -16.06 0.47
C THR A 30 5.46 -15.53 0.75
N VAL A 31 4.96 -14.60 -0.07
CA VAL A 31 3.58 -14.09 0.04
C VAL A 31 2.58 -15.24 -0.05
N PHE A 32 2.69 -16.08 -1.08
CA PHE A 32 1.72 -17.16 -1.29
C PHE A 32 1.84 -18.27 -0.24
N ARG A 33 3.07 -18.62 0.17
CA ARG A 33 3.30 -19.58 1.26
C ARG A 33 2.62 -19.12 2.54
N MET A 34 2.77 -17.83 2.90
CA MET A 34 2.08 -17.27 4.06
C MET A 34 0.56 -17.30 3.87
N ALA A 35 0.05 -16.90 2.71
CA ALA A 35 -1.39 -16.85 2.44
C ALA A 35 -2.03 -18.24 2.58
N VAL A 36 -1.38 -19.29 2.07
CA VAL A 36 -1.84 -20.68 2.22
C VAL A 36 -1.81 -21.10 3.68
N ASN A 37 -0.70 -20.87 4.39
CA ASN A 37 -0.56 -21.26 5.80
C ASN A 37 -1.58 -20.55 6.71
N GLU A 38 -1.95 -19.33 6.36
CA GLU A 38 -2.89 -18.49 7.09
C GLU A 38 -4.34 -18.60 6.59
N ASN A 39 -4.61 -19.48 5.62
CA ASN A 39 -5.93 -19.71 5.01
C ASN A 39 -6.58 -18.48 4.36
N ILE A 40 -5.77 -17.56 3.81
CA ILE A 40 -6.24 -16.39 3.07
C ILE A 40 -6.79 -16.84 1.72
N SER A 41 -8.06 -16.58 1.46
CA SER A 41 -8.74 -17.02 0.23
C SER A 41 -8.74 -15.95 -0.87
N VAL A 42 -8.61 -14.67 -0.49
CA VAL A 42 -8.57 -13.53 -1.41
C VAL A 42 -7.42 -12.62 -1.02
N LEU A 43 -6.57 -12.28 -1.98
CA LEU A 43 -5.39 -11.45 -1.76
C LEU A 43 -5.33 -10.31 -2.79
N GLY A 44 -5.01 -9.09 -2.35
CA GLY A 44 -4.93 -7.91 -3.20
C GLY A 44 -3.54 -7.30 -3.29
N ILE A 45 -2.94 -7.31 -4.48
CA ILE A 45 -1.69 -6.58 -4.78
C ILE A 45 -2.00 -5.09 -4.93
N ASN A 46 -1.27 -4.19 -4.26
CA ASN A 46 -1.54 -2.75 -4.25
C ASN A 46 -0.25 -1.91 -4.37
N ASP A 47 0.65 -2.31 -5.26
CA ASP A 47 1.95 -1.65 -5.40
C ASP A 47 1.85 -0.18 -5.82
N PHE A 48 2.85 0.62 -5.41
CA PHE A 48 2.88 2.05 -5.74
C PHE A 48 3.23 2.30 -7.22
N TYR A 49 2.32 2.96 -7.93
CA TYR A 49 2.46 3.43 -9.32
C TYR A 49 2.64 2.36 -10.40
N VAL A 50 2.75 1.08 -10.03
CA VAL A 50 3.17 0.01 -10.95
C VAL A 50 2.20 -1.16 -10.92
N ALA A 51 2.09 -1.82 -12.08
CA ALA A 51 1.33 -3.07 -12.26
C ALA A 51 2.25 -4.21 -12.73
N ASP A 52 3.57 -4.00 -12.75
CA ASP A 52 4.57 -4.96 -13.24
C ASP A 52 4.52 -6.30 -12.47
N GLY A 53 4.05 -6.28 -11.22
CA GLY A 53 3.84 -7.48 -10.42
C GLY A 53 2.59 -8.30 -10.76
N TYR A 54 1.65 -7.79 -11.57
CA TYR A 54 0.34 -8.43 -11.79
C TYR A 54 0.45 -9.83 -12.41
N ASP A 55 1.31 -10.02 -13.40
CA ASP A 55 1.46 -11.33 -14.06
C ASP A 55 2.00 -12.40 -13.10
N SER A 56 3.03 -12.03 -12.33
CA SER A 56 3.63 -12.89 -11.30
C SER A 56 2.62 -13.16 -10.18
N PHE A 57 1.86 -12.14 -9.79
CA PHE A 57 0.83 -12.25 -8.77
C PHE A 57 -0.30 -13.18 -9.20
N HIS A 58 -0.86 -12.97 -10.40
CA HIS A 58 -1.89 -13.81 -10.99
C HIS A 58 -1.45 -15.27 -11.06
N LYS A 59 -0.26 -15.55 -11.60
CA LYS A 59 0.26 -16.92 -11.71
C LYS A 59 0.38 -17.58 -10.35
N GLY A 60 0.92 -16.88 -9.35
CA GLY A 60 1.05 -17.42 -8.00
C GLY A 60 -0.28 -17.63 -7.29
N CYS A 61 -1.23 -16.70 -7.45
CA CYS A 61 -2.61 -16.84 -6.98
C CYS A 61 -3.30 -18.08 -7.57
N VAL A 62 -3.15 -18.32 -8.88
CA VAL A 62 -3.69 -19.50 -9.55
C VAL A 62 -3.08 -20.79 -8.98
N LEU A 63 -1.74 -20.85 -8.88
CA LEU A 63 -1.04 -22.02 -8.37
C LEU A 63 -1.40 -22.38 -6.92
N ASN A 64 -1.73 -21.37 -6.11
CA ASN A 64 -2.00 -21.54 -4.68
C ASN A 64 -3.49 -21.50 -4.32
N ARG A 65 -4.39 -21.44 -5.32
CA ARG A 65 -5.85 -21.33 -5.13
C ARG A 65 -6.25 -20.14 -4.25
N ILE A 66 -5.71 -18.97 -4.55
CA ILE A 66 -6.04 -17.70 -3.91
C ILE A 66 -6.64 -16.78 -4.99
N PHE A 67 -7.79 -16.18 -4.72
CA PHE A 67 -8.41 -15.25 -5.67
C PHE A 67 -7.64 -13.93 -5.71
N PRO A 68 -7.17 -13.47 -6.89
CA PRO A 68 -6.42 -12.22 -7.01
C PRO A 68 -7.35 -11.00 -7.12
N LEU A 69 -7.09 -9.99 -6.29
CA LEU A 69 -7.57 -8.63 -6.51
C LEU A 69 -6.43 -7.78 -7.08
N PHE A 70 -6.67 -7.15 -8.23
CA PHE A 70 -5.68 -6.31 -8.90
C PHE A 70 -5.88 -4.87 -8.51
N ASN A 71 -5.04 -4.37 -7.60
CA ASN A 71 -5.13 -3.02 -7.06
C ASN A 71 -3.83 -2.23 -7.34
N ILE A 72 -3.86 -0.93 -7.11
CA ILE A 72 -2.70 -0.06 -7.30
C ILE A 72 -2.79 1.13 -6.35
N GLU A 73 -1.66 1.63 -5.86
CA GLU A 73 -1.62 2.80 -5.00
C GLU A 73 -0.90 3.99 -5.65
N PHE A 74 -1.40 5.19 -5.40
CA PHE A 74 -0.84 6.46 -5.85
C PHE A 74 -0.58 7.36 -4.65
N ILE A 75 0.40 8.27 -4.81
CA ILE A 75 0.58 9.40 -3.91
C ILE A 75 0.22 10.67 -4.67
N GLY A 76 -0.61 11.49 -4.05
CA GLY A 76 -1.04 12.79 -4.57
C GLY A 76 -0.80 13.91 -3.58
N LEU A 77 -1.13 15.12 -4.03
CA LEU A 77 -1.02 16.33 -3.23
C LEU A 77 -2.28 17.19 -3.38
N LEU A 78 -2.89 17.50 -2.25
CA LEU A 78 -4.01 18.41 -2.07
C LEU A 78 -3.46 19.75 -1.61
N LYS A 79 -3.34 20.68 -2.56
CA LYS A 79 -2.57 21.93 -2.36
C LYS A 79 -3.21 22.88 -1.36
N GLU A 80 -4.53 22.94 -1.29
CA GLU A 80 -5.22 23.83 -0.35
C GLU A 80 -5.09 23.31 1.09
N GLU A 81 -5.19 22.00 1.27
CA GLU A 81 -4.98 21.29 2.52
C GLU A 81 -3.53 21.43 2.98
N GLN A 82 -2.56 21.33 2.07
CA GLN A 82 -1.15 21.60 2.35
C GLN A 82 -0.95 23.03 2.88
N LYS A 83 -1.49 24.04 2.19
CA LYS A 83 -1.39 25.46 2.63
C LYS A 83 -2.02 25.69 4.01
N ASN A 84 -3.11 24.97 4.30
CA ASN A 84 -3.82 25.07 5.58
C ASN A 84 -3.21 24.18 6.68
N GLY A 85 -2.12 23.45 6.41
CA GLY A 85 -1.48 22.57 7.39
C GLY A 85 -2.32 21.34 7.76
N ILE A 86 -3.29 20.95 6.93
CA ILE A 86 -4.22 19.84 7.17
C ILE A 86 -3.56 18.53 6.73
N ARG A 87 -3.46 17.56 7.64
CA ARG A 87 -3.03 16.20 7.31
C ARG A 87 -4.24 15.38 6.87
N ILE A 88 -4.02 14.53 5.86
CA ILE A 88 -5.06 13.71 5.23
C ILE A 88 -4.90 12.28 5.74
N ASN A 89 -4.34 11.36 4.95
CA ASN A 89 -4.00 10.00 5.36
C ASN A 89 -2.49 9.76 5.39
N ASP A 90 -1.69 10.82 5.19
CA ASP A 90 -0.30 10.87 5.66
C ASP A 90 -0.24 11.62 7.02
N PRO A 91 0.18 10.97 8.11
CA PRO A 91 0.18 11.60 9.43
C PRO A 91 1.28 12.65 9.64
N ASN A 92 2.22 12.76 8.72
CA ASN A 92 3.42 13.60 8.87
C ASN A 92 3.46 14.77 7.87
N ASN A 93 2.78 14.66 6.74
CA ASN A 93 2.91 15.60 5.63
C ASN A 93 1.55 16.22 5.27
N PRO A 94 1.29 17.48 5.65
CA PRO A 94 0.07 18.19 5.26
C PRO A 94 -0.19 18.16 3.75
N GLY A 95 -1.45 17.96 3.38
CA GLY A 95 -1.92 17.86 2.00
C GLY A 95 -1.48 16.61 1.23
N ARG A 96 -0.60 15.76 1.75
CA ARG A 96 -0.25 14.50 1.08
C ARG A 96 -1.39 13.50 1.23
N ILE A 97 -1.74 12.86 0.12
CA ILE A 97 -2.78 11.84 0.06
C ILE A 97 -2.24 10.55 -0.57
N TYR A 98 -2.51 9.42 0.07
CA TYR A 98 -2.46 8.10 -0.53
C TYR A 98 -3.83 7.79 -1.12
N PHE A 99 -3.86 7.21 -2.31
CA PHE A 99 -5.13 6.92 -2.98
C PHE A 99 -4.99 5.69 -3.86
N SER A 100 -5.94 4.76 -3.73
CA SER A 100 -5.86 3.47 -4.39
C SER A 100 -6.90 3.30 -5.48
N GLY A 101 -6.58 2.48 -6.46
CA GLY A 101 -7.56 1.86 -7.34
C GLY A 101 -7.77 0.41 -6.94
N LYS A 102 -9.02 -0.05 -6.89
CA LYS A 102 -9.35 -1.45 -6.61
C LYS A 102 -9.98 -2.12 -7.83
N GLY A 103 -9.60 -3.37 -8.08
CA GLY A 103 -10.18 -4.18 -9.14
C GLY A 103 -9.94 -3.71 -10.56
N LEU A 104 -8.73 -3.29 -10.86
CA LEU A 104 -8.33 -2.82 -12.18
C LEU A 104 -8.38 -3.93 -13.24
N ASP A 105 -8.45 -3.53 -14.50
CA ASP A 105 -8.41 -4.45 -15.65
C ASP A 105 -7.09 -5.25 -15.63
N TYR A 106 -7.18 -6.56 -15.90
CA TYR A 106 -6.03 -7.45 -16.12
C TYR A 106 -6.19 -8.16 -17.48
N PRO A 107 -5.24 -8.02 -18.43
CA PRO A 107 -3.96 -7.32 -18.31
C PRO A 107 -4.11 -5.81 -18.15
N PHE A 108 -3.27 -5.22 -17.30
CA PHE A 108 -3.32 -3.79 -17.02
C PHE A 108 -3.00 -2.97 -18.27
N HIS A 109 -3.95 -2.14 -18.67
CA HIS A 109 -3.74 -1.20 -19.74
C HIS A 109 -4.14 0.21 -19.31
N THR A 110 -3.26 1.14 -19.61
CA THR A 110 -3.56 2.57 -19.51
C THR A 110 -3.33 3.18 -20.87
N GLY A 111 -4.20 4.10 -21.32
CA GLY A 111 -4.00 4.80 -22.59
C GLY A 111 -2.61 5.48 -22.66
N PHE A 112 -2.11 5.74 -23.87
CA PHE A 112 -0.76 6.28 -24.09
C PHE A 112 -0.42 7.51 -23.22
N MET A 113 -1.34 8.47 -23.15
CA MET A 113 -1.17 9.71 -22.38
C MET A 113 -0.99 9.44 -20.89
N LEU A 114 -1.74 8.49 -20.36
CA LEU A 114 -1.71 8.12 -18.95
C LEU A 114 -0.40 7.41 -18.59
N ARG A 115 0.04 6.46 -19.42
CA ARG A 115 1.35 5.83 -19.25
C ARG A 115 2.47 6.87 -19.20
N GLN A 116 2.39 7.91 -20.04
CA GLN A 116 3.39 8.97 -20.06
C GLN A 116 3.39 9.79 -18.76
N GLN A 117 2.21 10.10 -18.21
CA GLN A 117 2.08 10.81 -16.93
C GLN A 117 2.66 9.99 -15.76
N LEU A 118 2.32 8.70 -15.67
CA LEU A 118 2.87 7.82 -14.64
C LEU A 118 4.40 7.70 -14.74
N ARG A 119 4.93 7.55 -15.96
CA ARG A 119 6.38 7.56 -16.20
C ARG A 119 7.04 8.86 -15.77
N SER A 120 6.38 10.01 -15.98
CA SER A 120 6.90 11.30 -15.53
C SER A 120 7.00 11.34 -14.00
N VAL A 121 5.94 10.97 -13.30
CA VAL A 121 5.90 10.95 -11.82
C VAL A 121 6.95 10.00 -11.26
N ILE A 122 7.04 8.79 -11.82
CA ILE A 122 8.07 7.81 -11.44
C ILE A 122 9.46 8.40 -11.65
N ARG A 123 9.71 9.06 -12.80
CA ARG A 123 11.01 9.67 -13.10
C ARG A 123 11.38 10.74 -12.08
N GLU A 124 10.46 11.66 -11.74
CA GLU A 124 10.70 12.69 -10.74
C GLU A 124 11.01 12.08 -9.36
N SER A 125 10.23 11.08 -8.95
CA SER A 125 10.48 10.34 -7.69
C SER A 125 11.86 9.66 -7.68
N GLN A 126 12.29 9.04 -8.78
CA GLN A 126 13.62 8.42 -8.84
C GLN A 126 14.77 9.45 -8.90
N MET A 127 14.54 10.66 -9.45
CA MET A 127 15.53 11.74 -9.39
C MET A 127 15.78 12.21 -7.96
N GLN A 128 14.72 12.33 -7.16
CA GLN A 128 14.83 12.64 -5.74
C GLN A 128 15.65 11.56 -5.01
N ILE A 129 15.38 10.27 -5.25
CA ILE A 129 16.15 9.17 -4.64
C ILE A 129 17.64 9.26 -5.02
N LYS A 130 17.96 9.58 -6.28
CA LYS A 130 19.35 9.79 -6.71
C LYS A 130 20.01 10.97 -5.99
N ALA A 131 19.28 12.05 -5.76
CA ALA A 131 19.77 13.18 -4.97
C ALA A 131 20.01 12.81 -3.49
N MET A 132 19.14 11.98 -2.89
CA MET A 132 19.35 11.45 -1.54
C MET A 132 20.59 10.57 -1.46
N ILE A 133 20.82 9.70 -2.46
CA ILE A 133 22.05 8.89 -2.55
C ILE A 133 23.29 9.78 -2.65
N ALA A 134 23.24 10.86 -3.45
CA ALA A 134 24.35 11.80 -3.55
C ALA A 134 24.67 12.46 -2.21
N LYS A 135 23.66 12.91 -1.46
CA LYS A 135 23.85 13.45 -0.10
C LYS A 135 24.37 12.39 0.88
N LEU A 136 23.84 11.17 0.84
CA LEU A 136 24.35 10.06 1.66
C LEU A 136 25.84 9.82 1.38
N ASN A 137 26.24 9.76 0.12
CA ASN A 137 27.64 9.54 -0.25
C ASN A 137 28.56 10.67 0.24
N GLN A 138 28.12 11.93 0.26
CA GLN A 138 28.91 13.02 0.87
C GLN A 138 29.14 12.85 2.37
N ILE A 139 28.22 12.18 3.08
CA ILE A 139 28.36 11.91 4.52
C ILE A 139 29.21 10.66 4.72
N ILE A 140 28.99 9.61 3.91
CA ILE A 140 29.77 8.37 3.92
C ILE A 140 31.24 8.67 3.65
N GLU A 141 31.56 9.46 2.62
CA GLU A 141 32.94 9.79 2.23
C GLU A 141 33.73 10.47 3.36
N LYS A 142 33.06 11.22 4.23
CA LYS A 142 33.70 11.83 5.41
C LYS A 142 34.05 10.81 6.50
N GLN A 143 33.32 9.71 6.57
CA GLN A 143 33.55 8.63 7.54
C GLN A 143 34.50 7.57 6.98
N ASP A 144 34.28 7.16 5.73
CA ASP A 144 35.13 6.21 5.01
C ASP A 144 35.08 6.51 3.50
N PRO A 145 36.14 7.10 2.93
CA PRO A 145 36.24 7.42 1.50
C PRO A 145 36.19 6.21 0.56
N SER A 146 36.41 4.99 1.07
CA SER A 146 36.38 3.76 0.26
C SER A 146 34.95 3.27 0.00
N LEU A 147 33.98 3.75 0.78
CA LEU A 147 32.60 3.30 0.75
C LEU A 147 31.71 4.25 -0.06
N LYS A 148 30.77 3.67 -0.82
CA LYS A 148 29.76 4.43 -1.57
C LYS A 148 28.53 3.59 -1.87
N LEU A 149 27.40 4.27 -1.99
CA LEU A 149 26.14 3.72 -2.50
C LEU A 149 25.98 4.08 -3.98
N SER A 150 25.40 3.14 -4.74
CA SER A 150 25.05 3.34 -6.15
C SER A 150 23.56 3.05 -6.35
N TYR A 151 22.86 3.93 -7.06
CA TYR A 151 21.45 3.71 -7.42
C TYR A 151 21.27 2.40 -8.17
N GLU A 152 22.11 2.11 -9.17
CA GLU A 152 22.01 0.90 -9.98
C GLU A 152 22.24 -0.37 -9.16
N GLN A 153 23.15 -0.32 -8.18
CA GLN A 153 23.41 -1.44 -7.29
C GLN A 153 22.24 -1.66 -6.31
N ILE A 154 21.73 -0.59 -5.70
CA ILE A 154 20.57 -0.66 -4.79
C ILE A 154 19.37 -1.21 -5.54
N LYS A 155 19.11 -0.69 -6.76
CA LYS A 155 18.04 -1.20 -7.61
C LYS A 155 18.24 -2.68 -7.84
N LYS A 156 19.37 -3.11 -8.39
CA LYS A 156 19.62 -4.53 -8.72
C LYS A 156 19.52 -5.47 -7.51
N GLU A 157 20.01 -5.07 -6.34
CA GLU A 157 20.10 -5.98 -5.19
C GLU A 157 18.86 -5.99 -4.30
N TYR A 158 18.14 -4.87 -4.20
CA TYR A 158 17.11 -4.68 -3.17
C TYR A 158 15.74 -4.28 -3.69
N ALA A 159 15.62 -3.88 -4.95
CA ALA A 159 14.35 -3.54 -5.57
C ALA A 159 14.17 -4.36 -6.85
N HIS A 160 12.93 -4.56 -7.30
CA HIS A 160 12.74 -5.05 -8.66
C HIS A 160 12.92 -3.89 -9.65
N ASP A 161 12.04 -2.88 -9.54
CA ASP A 161 12.00 -1.77 -10.49
C ASP A 161 12.20 -0.38 -9.87
N LEU A 162 11.56 -0.11 -8.73
CA LEU A 162 11.55 1.22 -8.12
C LEU A 162 12.35 1.26 -6.82
N VAL A 163 13.33 2.17 -6.75
CA VAL A 163 14.03 2.44 -5.51
C VAL A 163 13.21 3.45 -4.69
N ARG A 164 13.25 3.27 -3.36
CA ARG A 164 12.49 4.06 -2.37
C ARG A 164 13.40 4.35 -1.20
N GLU A 165 13.05 5.31 -0.36
CA GLU A 165 13.83 5.67 0.84
C GLU A 165 14.14 4.46 1.74
N ARG A 166 13.21 3.51 1.84
CA ARG A 166 13.41 2.29 2.63
C ARG A 166 14.53 1.39 2.08
N HIS A 167 14.70 1.33 0.76
CA HIS A 167 15.80 0.61 0.13
C HIS A 167 17.16 1.26 0.44
N LEU A 168 17.23 2.59 0.57
CA LEU A 168 18.45 3.29 0.96
C LEU A 168 18.86 2.93 2.40
N ALA A 169 17.89 2.87 3.33
CA ALA A 169 18.16 2.46 4.69
C ALA A 169 18.70 1.03 4.79
N LYS A 170 18.06 0.08 4.08
CA LYS A 170 18.55 -1.29 3.93
C LYS A 170 19.95 -1.34 3.33
N ALA A 171 20.18 -0.62 2.23
CA ALA A 171 21.47 -0.59 1.55
C ALA A 171 22.59 -0.06 2.46
N LEU A 172 22.30 0.95 3.30
CA LEU A 172 23.28 1.50 4.23
C LEU A 172 23.63 0.50 5.36
N ARG A 173 22.62 -0.19 5.90
CA ARG A 173 22.85 -1.28 6.88
C ARG A 173 23.71 -2.39 6.27
N ILE A 174 23.39 -2.83 5.06
CA ILE A 174 24.15 -3.88 4.37
C ILE A 174 25.56 -3.41 4.01
N LEU A 175 25.74 -2.14 3.63
CA LEU A 175 27.06 -1.56 3.38
C LEU A 175 27.95 -1.64 4.63
N ALA A 176 27.41 -1.31 5.80
CA ALA A 176 28.13 -1.46 7.07
C ALA A 176 28.49 -2.92 7.34
N GLN A 177 27.52 -3.83 7.23
CA GLN A 177 27.72 -5.26 7.49
C GLN A 177 28.76 -5.92 6.57
N ARG A 178 28.84 -5.49 5.31
CA ARG A 178 29.79 -6.05 4.33
C ARG A 178 31.23 -5.57 4.54
N ASN A 179 31.43 -4.40 5.14
CA ASN A 179 32.76 -3.78 5.26
C ASN A 179 33.33 -3.86 6.68
N PHE A 180 32.49 -4.10 7.69
CA PHE A 180 32.92 -4.22 9.08
C PHE A 180 32.47 -5.56 9.65
N SER A 181 33.42 -6.40 10.07
CA SER A 181 33.16 -7.74 10.60
C SER A 181 32.66 -7.76 12.04
N ILE A 182 32.81 -6.65 12.77
CA ILE A 182 32.44 -6.52 14.18
C ILE A 182 31.22 -5.59 14.29
N GLU A 183 30.18 -6.03 15.01
CA GLU A 183 28.94 -5.26 15.20
C GLU A 183 29.17 -3.86 15.76
N GLU A 184 30.13 -3.71 16.69
CA GLU A 184 30.49 -2.41 17.26
C GLU A 184 31.02 -1.45 16.17
N GLN A 185 31.81 -1.93 15.22
CA GLN A 185 32.33 -1.12 14.11
C GLN A 185 31.22 -0.76 13.12
N GLN A 186 30.29 -1.69 12.85
CA GLN A 186 29.10 -1.42 12.03
C GLN A 186 28.26 -0.30 12.66
N LEU A 187 28.04 -0.37 13.98
CA LEU A 187 27.33 0.66 14.73
C LEU A 187 28.07 1.99 14.73
N GLN A 188 29.37 2.00 15.03
CA GLN A 188 30.19 3.21 15.02
C GLN A 188 30.16 3.93 13.67
N PHE A 189 30.22 3.17 12.57
CA PHE A 189 30.08 3.73 11.22
C PHE A 189 28.71 4.42 11.05
N ILE A 190 27.61 3.74 11.35
CA ILE A 190 26.26 4.30 11.19
C ILE A 190 26.01 5.49 12.13
N GLU A 191 26.45 5.42 13.38
CA GLU A 191 26.37 6.53 14.35
C GLU A 191 27.20 7.73 13.92
N GLY A 192 28.33 7.50 13.25
CA GLY A 192 29.12 8.54 12.59
C GLY A 192 28.32 9.29 11.52
N LEU A 193 27.48 8.58 10.75
CA LEU A 193 26.57 9.21 9.79
C LEU A 193 25.48 10.03 10.49
N TYR A 194 25.08 9.65 11.71
CA TYR A 194 24.13 10.40 12.53
C TYR A 194 24.76 11.60 13.26
N ASN A 195 25.95 12.04 12.85
CA ASN A 195 26.71 13.10 13.52
C ASN A 195 27.02 12.74 15.00
N GLY A 196 27.33 11.46 15.25
CA GLY A 196 27.72 10.93 16.57
C GLY A 196 26.55 10.55 17.48
N LYS A 197 25.30 10.72 17.05
CA LYS A 197 24.13 10.27 17.82
C LYS A 197 24.14 8.74 17.94
N LYS A 198 23.93 8.24 19.16
CA LYS A 198 23.88 6.81 19.44
C LYS A 198 22.62 6.13 18.89
N SER A 199 22.79 4.91 18.38
CA SER A 199 21.69 4.05 17.96
C SER A 199 20.92 3.55 19.18
N LYS A 200 19.60 3.43 19.06
CA LYS A 200 18.70 2.89 20.10
C LYS A 200 18.26 1.46 19.82
N THR A 201 18.30 1.02 18.57
CA THR A 201 17.81 -0.30 18.17
C THR A 201 18.91 -1.35 18.05
N GLY A 202 20.16 -0.96 17.85
CA GLY A 202 21.27 -1.87 17.59
C GLY A 202 21.20 -2.55 16.21
N VAL A 203 22.22 -3.35 15.86
CA VAL A 203 22.31 -4.05 14.54
C VAL A 203 21.53 -5.36 14.47
N SER A 204 21.17 -5.94 15.63
CA SER A 204 20.53 -7.26 15.72
C SER A 204 19.09 -7.28 15.22
N ASN A 205 18.35 -6.17 15.36
CA ASN A 205 17.02 -6.01 14.76
C ASN A 205 17.11 -5.18 13.48
N SER A 206 17.27 -5.86 12.35
CA SER A 206 17.45 -5.22 11.04
C SER A 206 16.28 -4.29 10.68
N ALA A 207 15.04 -4.67 10.94
CA ALA A 207 13.87 -3.85 10.59
C ALA A 207 13.80 -2.57 11.44
N ALA A 208 14.00 -2.69 12.76
CA ALA A 208 14.04 -1.54 13.64
C ALA A 208 15.21 -0.60 13.30
N PHE A 209 16.38 -1.17 12.99
CA PHE A 209 17.57 -0.41 12.62
C PHE A 209 17.41 0.31 11.28
N GLU A 210 16.84 -0.34 10.26
CA GLU A 210 16.52 0.30 8.99
C GLU A 210 15.51 1.45 9.16
N ASN A 211 14.49 1.28 10.02
CA ASN A 211 13.56 2.36 10.35
C ASN A 211 14.25 3.52 11.09
N GLU A 212 15.20 3.23 11.98
CA GLU A 212 16.03 4.23 12.67
C GLU A 212 16.94 5.00 11.70
N ILE A 213 17.64 4.30 10.81
CA ILE A 213 18.48 4.89 9.75
C ILE A 213 17.63 5.85 8.92
N ARG A 214 16.45 5.39 8.48
CA ARG A 214 15.53 6.20 7.69
C ARG A 214 15.09 7.46 8.45
N SER A 215 14.74 7.32 9.73
CA SER A 215 14.28 8.43 10.57
C SER A 215 15.37 9.49 10.79
N ASN A 216 16.61 9.06 11.06
CA ASN A 216 17.72 9.99 11.36
C ASN A 216 18.33 10.64 10.11
N LEU A 217 18.38 9.95 8.98
CA LEU A 217 19.11 10.42 7.79
C LEU A 217 18.22 10.86 6.63
N LEU A 218 17.10 10.16 6.43
CA LEU A 218 16.35 10.20 5.16
C LEU A 218 15.02 10.93 5.27
N LYS A 219 14.55 11.26 6.49
CA LYS A 219 13.31 12.02 6.72
C LYS A 219 13.58 13.49 6.99
N ASN A 220 12.53 14.30 6.99
CA ASN A 220 12.63 15.75 7.21
C ASN A 220 13.49 16.07 8.45
N GLY A 221 14.47 16.96 8.28
CA GLY A 221 15.49 17.27 9.28
C GLY A 221 16.75 16.38 9.24
N GLY A 222 16.74 15.27 8.49
CA GLY A 222 17.87 14.37 8.30
C GLY A 222 18.90 14.89 7.29
N ALA A 223 20.17 14.57 7.51
CA ALA A 223 21.29 15.12 6.72
C ALA A 223 21.26 14.76 5.23
N ALA A 224 20.62 13.64 4.87
CA ALA A 224 20.47 13.21 3.47
C ALA A 224 19.04 13.36 2.93
N PHE A 225 18.16 14.04 3.68
CA PHE A 225 16.82 14.33 3.22
C PHE A 225 16.85 15.27 2.00
N VAL A 226 16.00 14.96 1.04
CA VAL A 226 15.71 15.80 -0.12
C VAL A 226 14.20 15.92 -0.18
N GLU A 227 13.70 17.14 -0.19
CA GLU A 227 12.26 17.39 -0.32
C GLU A 227 11.75 16.88 -1.67
N GLU A 228 10.53 16.35 -1.69
CA GLU A 228 9.87 15.93 -2.93
C GLU A 228 9.48 17.17 -3.74
N ASP A 229 9.81 17.21 -5.03
CA ASP A 229 9.28 18.24 -5.93
C ASP A 229 7.76 18.01 -6.07
N GLU A 230 6.96 19.09 -6.07
CA GLU A 230 5.51 19.01 -6.32
C GLU A 230 5.16 18.21 -7.58
N LYS A 231 6.03 18.22 -8.60
CA LYS A 231 5.89 17.43 -9.85
C LYS A 231 5.95 15.92 -9.63
N SER A 232 6.41 15.47 -8.46
CA SER A 232 6.42 14.07 -8.03
C SER A 232 5.05 13.61 -7.54
N PHE A 233 4.06 14.50 -7.45
CA PHE A 233 2.71 14.19 -7.00
C PHE A 233 1.69 14.45 -8.10
N LEU A 234 0.68 13.58 -8.16
CA LEU A 234 -0.48 13.80 -9.02
C LEU A 234 -1.57 14.55 -8.26
N GLU A 235 -2.32 15.40 -8.98
CA GLU A 235 -3.57 15.95 -8.47
C GLU A 235 -4.58 14.82 -8.28
N LEU A 236 -5.36 14.85 -7.19
CA LEU A 236 -6.32 13.79 -6.86
C LEU A 236 -7.32 13.50 -8.00
N LYS A 237 -7.88 14.54 -8.63
CA LYS A 237 -8.80 14.38 -9.77
C LYS A 237 -8.14 13.67 -10.95
N LYS A 238 -6.83 13.86 -11.14
CA LYS A 238 -6.08 13.09 -12.13
C LYS A 238 -6.02 11.64 -11.69
N ILE A 239 -5.58 11.34 -10.47
CA ILE A 239 -5.52 9.97 -9.92
C ILE A 239 -6.85 9.22 -10.09
N ILE A 240 -7.98 9.83 -9.72
CA ILE A 240 -9.31 9.21 -9.89
C ILE A 240 -9.57 8.85 -11.36
N ARG A 241 -9.29 9.79 -12.28
CA ARG A 241 -9.43 9.54 -13.74
C ARG A 241 -8.49 8.43 -14.23
N ILE A 242 -7.30 8.29 -13.65
CA ILE A 242 -6.35 7.21 -13.97
C ILE A 242 -6.98 5.87 -13.63
N ILE A 243 -7.49 5.74 -12.41
CA ILE A 243 -8.10 4.52 -11.88
C ILE A 243 -9.31 4.12 -12.72
N VAL A 244 -10.25 5.04 -12.95
CA VAL A 244 -11.45 4.78 -13.74
C VAL A 244 -11.10 4.35 -15.17
N LYS A 245 -10.12 5.01 -15.81
CA LYS A 245 -9.67 4.63 -17.17
C LYS A 245 -8.94 3.30 -17.24
N ALA A 246 -8.35 2.85 -16.14
CA ALA A 246 -7.75 1.53 -16.01
C ALA A 246 -8.79 0.47 -15.58
N GLY A 247 -10.09 0.83 -15.57
CA GLY A 247 -11.18 -0.06 -15.25
C GLY A 247 -11.29 -0.37 -13.76
N GLY A 248 -10.72 0.44 -12.87
CA GLY A 248 -10.79 0.23 -11.43
C GLY A 248 -11.76 1.14 -10.69
N ILE A 249 -12.00 0.82 -9.42
CA ILE A 249 -12.80 1.57 -8.45
C ILE A 249 -11.89 2.54 -7.67
N PRO A 250 -12.12 3.85 -7.73
CA PRO A 250 -11.44 4.83 -6.87
C PRO A 250 -11.67 4.51 -5.39
N CYS A 251 -10.61 4.40 -4.62
CA CYS A 251 -10.65 3.99 -3.22
C CYS A 251 -9.77 4.90 -2.37
N TYR A 252 -10.34 5.39 -1.25
CA TYR A 252 -9.62 6.21 -0.28
C TYR A 252 -9.11 5.33 0.88
N PRO A 253 -7.78 5.17 1.05
CA PRO A 253 -7.20 4.60 2.26
C PRO A 253 -7.43 5.52 3.45
N VAL A 254 -8.05 5.00 4.49
CA VAL A 254 -8.29 5.71 5.75
C VAL A 254 -7.18 5.34 6.73
N LEU A 255 -6.54 6.35 7.33
CA LEU A 255 -5.54 6.12 8.38
C LEU A 255 -6.20 5.82 9.73
N LEU A 256 -7.31 6.51 10.01
CA LEU A 256 -8.16 6.45 11.19
C LEU A 256 -7.44 6.96 12.45
N ASP A 257 -7.13 6.09 13.42
CA ASP A 257 -6.56 6.48 14.71
C ASP A 257 -5.10 6.03 14.86
N ASP A 258 -4.29 6.90 15.48
CA ASP A 258 -2.93 6.58 15.90
C ASP A 258 -2.91 5.82 17.27
N PRO A 259 -1.74 5.33 17.74
CA PRO A 259 -1.63 4.66 19.04
C PRO A 259 -2.13 5.45 20.25
N SER A 260 -2.28 6.78 20.13
CA SER A 260 -2.83 7.67 21.16
C SER A 260 -4.32 7.98 20.96
N GLY A 261 -4.97 7.35 19.98
CA GLY A 261 -6.37 7.55 19.64
C GLY A 261 -6.65 8.85 18.89
N LYS A 262 -5.63 9.48 18.30
CA LYS A 262 -5.78 10.72 17.54
C LYS A 262 -5.95 10.44 16.05
N PHE A 263 -6.74 11.31 15.42
CA PHE A 263 -7.01 11.30 13.99
C PHE A 263 -6.23 12.44 13.33
N THR A 264 -6.09 12.36 12.01
CA THR A 264 -5.70 13.53 11.22
C THR A 264 -6.85 14.53 11.14
N GLU A 265 -6.54 15.77 10.80
CA GLU A 265 -7.53 16.83 10.73
C GLU A 265 -8.62 16.51 9.70
N PHE A 266 -8.26 15.88 8.58
CA PHE A 266 -9.20 15.50 7.52
C PHE A 266 -10.15 14.36 7.90
N GLU A 267 -9.69 13.40 8.71
CA GLU A 267 -10.45 12.19 9.06
C GLU A 267 -11.17 12.26 10.41
N SER A 268 -10.92 13.32 11.19
CA SER A 268 -11.44 13.49 12.55
C SER A 268 -12.98 13.57 12.65
N ASP A 269 -13.67 13.95 11.58
CA ASP A 269 -15.13 13.98 11.48
C ASP A 269 -15.60 13.03 10.36
N PRO A 270 -16.14 11.85 10.71
CA PRO A 270 -16.61 10.86 9.73
C PRO A 270 -17.71 11.37 8.79
N GLU A 271 -18.59 12.26 9.27
CA GLU A 271 -19.70 12.78 8.45
C GLU A 271 -19.16 13.80 7.43
N LYS A 272 -18.20 14.64 7.84
CA LYS A 272 -17.50 15.55 6.92
C LYS A 272 -16.66 14.76 5.90
N LEU A 273 -15.96 13.72 6.34
CA LEU A 273 -15.19 12.85 5.45
C LEU A 273 -16.11 12.18 4.42
N TRP A 274 -17.22 11.60 4.86
CA TRP A 274 -18.23 11.00 3.98
C TRP A 274 -18.70 11.97 2.90
N ARG A 275 -19.08 13.21 3.26
CA ARG A 275 -19.49 14.24 2.29
C ARG A 275 -18.38 14.56 1.30
N SER A 276 -17.15 14.72 1.79
CA SER A 276 -15.98 15.04 0.95
C SER A 276 -15.70 13.94 -0.07
N LEU A 277 -15.80 12.67 0.33
CA LEU A 277 -15.63 11.52 -0.57
C LEU A 277 -16.78 11.42 -1.58
N ARG A 278 -18.02 11.69 -1.16
CA ARG A 278 -19.19 11.71 -2.06
C ARG A 278 -19.09 12.81 -3.11
N GLU A 279 -18.60 13.99 -2.76
CA GLU A 279 -18.36 15.09 -3.72
C GLU A 279 -17.29 14.75 -4.76
N LEU A 280 -16.37 13.85 -4.42
CA LEU A 280 -15.35 13.33 -5.32
C LEU A 280 -15.81 12.09 -6.11
N GLU A 281 -17.07 11.66 -5.92
CA GLU A 281 -17.59 10.40 -6.46
C GLU A 281 -16.72 9.21 -6.03
N VAL A 282 -16.40 9.12 -4.73
CA VAL A 282 -15.66 8.02 -4.13
C VAL A 282 -16.57 7.29 -3.13
N GLU A 283 -16.85 6.03 -3.41
CA GLU A 283 -17.73 5.15 -2.60
C GLU A 283 -16.99 3.91 -2.09
N CYS A 284 -15.66 3.88 -2.18
CA CYS A 284 -14.83 2.80 -1.68
C CYS A 284 -13.78 3.35 -0.72
N ILE A 285 -13.63 2.70 0.43
CA ILE A 285 -12.58 2.98 1.40
C ILE A 285 -11.82 1.69 1.73
N GLU A 286 -10.56 1.85 2.09
CA GLU A 286 -9.77 0.77 2.65
C GLU A 286 -9.16 1.15 3.98
N LEU A 287 -9.02 0.18 4.89
CA LEU A 287 -8.37 0.37 6.18
C LEU A 287 -7.27 -0.67 6.37
N ILE A 288 -6.32 -0.35 7.25
CA ILE A 288 -5.27 -1.25 7.71
C ILE A 288 -5.49 -1.52 9.20
N PRO A 289 -6.41 -2.43 9.57
CA PRO A 289 -6.84 -2.65 10.96
C PRO A 289 -5.71 -2.81 11.96
N GLY A 290 -4.57 -3.39 11.57
CA GLY A 290 -3.42 -3.59 12.46
C GLY A 290 -2.85 -2.28 13.03
N ARG A 291 -3.22 -1.14 12.44
CA ARG A 291 -2.88 0.20 12.94
C ARG A 291 -3.90 0.75 13.92
N ASN A 292 -5.11 0.21 14.00
CA ASN A 292 -6.27 0.86 14.60
C ASN A 292 -6.77 0.17 15.86
N ASP A 293 -7.32 0.96 16.79
CA ASP A 293 -8.11 0.41 17.89
C ASP A 293 -9.36 -0.29 17.35
N GLY A 294 -9.68 -1.47 17.88
CA GLY A 294 -10.77 -2.30 17.37
C GLY A 294 -12.17 -1.68 17.53
N ALA A 295 -12.42 -0.96 18.63
CA ALA A 295 -13.71 -0.33 18.86
C ALA A 295 -13.90 0.91 17.98
N ILE A 296 -12.84 1.71 17.81
CA ILE A 296 -12.84 2.85 16.89
C ILE A 296 -13.04 2.38 15.44
N LEU A 297 -12.28 1.36 15.03
CA LEU A 297 -12.40 0.74 13.71
C LEU A 297 -13.83 0.28 13.44
N LYS A 298 -14.42 -0.50 14.36
CA LYS A 298 -15.76 -1.03 14.20
C LYS A 298 -16.79 0.06 13.98
N LYS A 299 -16.81 1.06 14.86
CA LYS A 299 -17.76 2.18 14.77
C LYS A 299 -17.63 2.95 13.45
N PHE A 300 -16.40 3.18 13.00
CA PHE A 300 -16.14 3.87 11.73
C PHE A 300 -16.59 3.04 10.53
N VAL A 301 -16.26 1.75 10.51
CA VAL A 301 -16.65 0.82 9.45
C VAL A 301 -18.17 0.68 9.35
N GLU A 302 -18.86 0.48 10.48
CA GLU A 302 -20.33 0.39 10.51
C GLU A 302 -20.99 1.67 9.99
N PHE A 303 -20.44 2.84 10.32
CA PHE A 303 -20.92 4.12 9.79
C PHE A 303 -20.80 4.17 8.26
N PHE A 304 -19.62 3.94 7.69
CA PHE A 304 -19.44 4.00 6.23
C PHE A 304 -20.18 2.88 5.49
N HIS A 305 -20.27 1.68 6.07
CA HIS A 305 -21.03 0.56 5.52
C HIS A 305 -22.51 0.90 5.45
N SER A 306 -23.09 1.51 6.50
CA SER A 306 -24.47 1.98 6.51
C SER A 306 -24.77 3.07 5.47
N LYS A 307 -23.73 3.77 4.99
CA LYS A 307 -23.80 4.76 3.91
C LYS A 307 -23.57 4.15 2.53
N GLY A 308 -23.47 2.83 2.43
CA GLY A 308 -23.34 2.08 1.18
C GLY A 308 -21.91 1.95 0.65
N PHE A 309 -20.88 2.31 1.42
CA PHE A 309 -19.50 2.22 0.94
C PHE A 309 -19.04 0.76 0.77
N ILE A 310 -18.21 0.54 -0.22
CA ILE A 310 -17.36 -0.66 -0.34
C ILE A 310 -16.22 -0.50 0.67
N ILE A 311 -16.03 -1.50 1.53
CA ILE A 311 -14.98 -1.47 2.55
C ILE A 311 -14.08 -2.68 2.36
N THR A 312 -12.78 -2.44 2.25
CA THR A 312 -11.77 -3.50 2.24
C THR A 312 -10.76 -3.33 3.34
N PHE A 313 -10.20 -4.44 3.82
CA PHE A 313 -9.06 -4.39 4.72
C PHE A 313 -7.83 -4.99 4.08
N GLY A 314 -6.67 -4.53 4.55
CA GLY A 314 -5.43 -5.24 4.30
C GLY A 314 -4.40 -4.94 5.36
N THR A 315 -3.17 -5.23 4.99
CA THR A 315 -2.02 -5.29 5.89
C THR A 315 -0.87 -4.42 5.41
N GLU A 316 -0.90 -4.00 4.14
CA GLU A 316 0.04 -3.11 3.47
C GLU A 316 1.43 -3.75 3.29
N HIS A 317 2.07 -4.30 4.33
CA HIS A 317 3.41 -4.91 4.25
C HIS A 317 4.48 -3.97 3.63
N ASN A 318 4.31 -2.64 3.68
CA ASN A 318 5.30 -1.68 3.16
C ASN A 318 6.45 -1.35 4.12
N THR A 319 6.56 -2.05 5.25
CA THR A 319 7.67 -1.90 6.21
C THR A 319 8.70 -3.02 6.05
N PRO A 320 9.94 -2.84 6.51
CA PRO A 320 10.91 -3.95 6.55
C PRO A 320 10.49 -5.10 7.47
N GLU A 321 9.64 -4.81 8.47
CA GLU A 321 9.14 -5.81 9.41
C GLU A 321 8.15 -6.75 8.73
N MET A 322 8.38 -8.05 8.92
CA MET A 322 7.48 -9.11 8.47
C MET A 322 6.45 -9.42 9.56
N PHE A 323 5.18 -9.44 9.19
CA PHE A 323 4.06 -9.78 10.07
C PHE A 323 3.00 -10.59 9.29
N PRO A 324 2.04 -11.25 9.98
CA PRO A 324 1.04 -12.10 9.34
C PRO A 324 0.24 -11.41 8.23
N LEU A 325 -0.23 -12.18 7.25
CA LEU A 325 -1.19 -11.71 6.24
C LEU A 325 -2.63 -11.64 6.77
N THR A 326 -2.91 -12.35 7.86
CA THR A 326 -4.21 -12.33 8.54
C THR A 326 -4.47 -10.94 9.09
N VAL A 327 -5.56 -10.34 8.62
CA VAL A 327 -5.98 -9.02 9.09
C VAL A 327 -6.46 -9.13 10.54
N SER A 328 -5.86 -8.32 11.41
CA SER A 328 -6.20 -8.19 12.83
C SER A 328 -6.11 -6.71 13.22
N THR A 329 -6.73 -6.32 14.33
CA THR A 329 -6.61 -4.94 14.83
C THR A 329 -5.28 -4.72 15.55
N ARG A 330 -5.01 -3.48 16.00
CA ARG A 330 -3.81 -3.15 16.77
C ARG A 330 -3.66 -4.11 17.96
N GLY A 331 -2.44 -4.61 18.16
CA GLY A 331 -2.15 -5.63 19.19
C GLY A 331 -2.52 -7.06 18.76
N SER A 332 -2.73 -7.28 17.46
CA SER A 332 -3.03 -8.60 16.87
C SER A 332 -4.33 -9.22 17.39
N VAL A 333 -5.31 -8.38 17.74
CA VAL A 333 -6.63 -8.86 18.16
C VAL A 333 -7.43 -9.25 16.92
N PRO A 334 -8.01 -10.47 16.85
CA PRO A 334 -8.80 -10.89 15.71
C PRO A 334 -9.96 -9.95 15.42
N LEU A 335 -10.27 -9.76 14.13
CA LEU A 335 -11.48 -9.05 13.73
C LEU A 335 -12.72 -9.78 14.22
N ASP A 336 -13.73 -9.00 14.63
CA ASP A 336 -15.05 -9.55 14.91
C ASP A 336 -15.74 -10.06 13.63
N GLU A 337 -16.78 -10.89 13.80
CA GLU A 337 -17.48 -11.49 12.66
C GLU A 337 -18.14 -10.46 11.74
N SER A 338 -18.68 -9.36 12.28
CA SER A 338 -19.28 -8.29 11.47
C SER A 338 -18.26 -7.64 10.54
N LEU A 339 -17.06 -7.34 11.05
CA LEU A 339 -15.96 -6.78 10.27
C LEU A 339 -15.48 -7.76 9.21
N LYS A 340 -15.39 -9.06 9.53
CA LYS A 340 -15.03 -10.09 8.53
C LYS A 340 -16.06 -10.19 7.41
N LYS A 341 -17.35 -10.15 7.73
CA LYS A 341 -18.44 -10.15 6.74
C LYS A 341 -18.39 -8.92 5.84
N ILE A 342 -18.16 -7.74 6.40
CA ILE A 342 -18.03 -6.48 5.64
C ILE A 342 -16.81 -6.53 4.71
N ALA A 343 -15.66 -7.01 5.20
CA ALA A 343 -14.45 -7.15 4.39
C ALA A 343 -14.64 -8.13 3.23
N TRP A 344 -15.32 -9.26 3.51
CA TRP A 344 -15.66 -10.26 2.50
C TRP A 344 -16.62 -9.70 1.44
N GLU A 345 -17.67 -9.00 1.86
CA GLU A 345 -18.61 -8.34 0.96
C GLU A 345 -17.89 -7.35 0.03
N GLY A 346 -16.99 -6.51 0.57
CA GLY A 346 -16.20 -5.58 -0.23
C GLY A 346 -15.33 -6.29 -1.27
N ALA A 347 -14.66 -7.37 -0.89
CA ALA A 347 -13.87 -8.20 -1.81
C ALA A 347 -14.74 -8.86 -2.89
N CYS A 348 -15.93 -9.34 -2.55
CA CYS A 348 -16.89 -9.89 -3.51
C CYS A 348 -17.30 -8.83 -4.55
N ILE A 349 -17.64 -7.61 -4.12
CA ILE A 349 -18.03 -6.54 -5.06
C ILE A 349 -16.88 -6.23 -6.03
N ILE A 350 -15.64 -6.14 -5.53
CA ILE A 350 -14.46 -5.90 -6.36
C ILE A 350 -14.21 -7.07 -7.33
N ALA A 351 -14.37 -8.32 -6.86
CA ALA A 351 -14.23 -9.51 -7.69
C ALA A 351 -15.28 -9.56 -8.81
N ALA A 352 -16.54 -9.21 -8.52
CA ALA A 352 -17.60 -9.10 -9.51
C ALA A 352 -17.30 -8.00 -10.53
N HIS A 353 -16.82 -6.85 -10.07
CA HIS A 353 -16.39 -5.76 -10.94
C HIS A 353 -15.28 -6.22 -11.90
N GLN A 354 -14.19 -6.83 -11.40
CA GLN A 354 -13.13 -7.39 -12.22
C GLN A 354 -13.65 -8.44 -13.22
N TYR A 355 -14.52 -9.34 -12.77
CA TYR A 355 -15.10 -10.40 -13.62
C TYR A 355 -15.91 -9.83 -14.78
N LEU A 356 -16.81 -8.88 -14.50
CA LEU A 356 -17.64 -8.25 -15.53
C LEU A 356 -16.78 -7.44 -16.50
N ARG A 357 -15.79 -6.70 -15.99
CA ARG A 357 -14.83 -5.94 -16.79
C ARG A 357 -14.04 -6.83 -17.75
N ALA A 358 -13.56 -7.98 -17.28
CA ALA A 358 -12.84 -8.95 -18.10
C ALA A 358 -13.70 -9.53 -19.25
N ASP A 359 -15.02 -9.57 -19.07
CA ASP A 359 -16.01 -9.99 -20.09
C ASP A 359 -16.48 -8.84 -20.99
N GLY A 360 -15.85 -7.65 -20.90
CA GLY A 360 -16.24 -6.46 -21.64
C GLY A 360 -17.57 -5.83 -21.18
N ARG A 361 -18.10 -6.27 -20.03
CA ARG A 361 -19.32 -5.77 -19.43
C ARG A 361 -19.00 -4.65 -18.44
N GLN A 362 -20.07 -3.97 -18.02
CA GLN A 362 -20.01 -2.96 -16.99
C GLN A 362 -19.92 -3.61 -15.60
N GLY A 363 -18.98 -3.15 -14.78
CA GLY A 363 -18.91 -3.52 -13.36
C GLY A 363 -19.55 -2.44 -12.47
N TYR A 364 -19.04 -2.30 -11.24
CA TYR A 364 -19.49 -1.26 -10.31
C TYR A 364 -19.36 0.19 -10.82
N VAL A 365 -18.25 0.53 -11.49
CA VAL A 365 -18.02 1.87 -12.08
C VAL A 365 -18.58 1.92 -13.51
N LEU A 366 -19.38 2.95 -13.79
CA LEU A 366 -20.00 3.25 -15.06
C LEU A 366 -19.02 3.94 -16.03
N PRO A 367 -19.27 3.91 -17.36
CA PRO A 367 -18.42 4.61 -18.34
C PRO A 367 -18.31 6.13 -18.14
N ASP A 368 -19.31 6.75 -17.50
CA ASP A 368 -19.29 8.18 -17.16
C ASP A 368 -18.58 8.48 -15.83
N GLY A 369 -18.08 7.44 -15.13
CA GLY A 369 -17.36 7.53 -13.87
C GLY A 369 -18.23 7.41 -12.62
N LYS A 370 -19.56 7.36 -12.77
CA LYS A 370 -20.49 7.18 -11.64
C LYS A 370 -20.52 5.73 -11.17
N HIS A 371 -21.14 5.47 -10.02
CA HIS A 371 -21.21 4.15 -9.40
C HIS A 371 -22.61 3.56 -9.46
N SER A 372 -22.70 2.23 -9.64
CA SER A 372 -23.94 1.47 -9.52
C SER A 372 -24.23 1.11 -8.06
N ALA A 373 -24.46 2.10 -7.20
CA ALA A 373 -24.78 1.87 -5.78
C ALA A 373 -25.99 0.92 -5.60
N ASP A 374 -27.00 1.04 -6.46
CA ASP A 374 -28.21 0.19 -6.42
C ASP A 374 -27.96 -1.29 -6.78
N GLN A 375 -26.81 -1.61 -7.39
CA GLN A 375 -26.44 -2.98 -7.78
C GLN A 375 -25.47 -3.63 -6.79
N ARG A 376 -25.16 -2.97 -5.67
CA ARG A 376 -24.15 -3.41 -4.70
C ARG A 376 -24.40 -4.85 -4.22
N ASP A 377 -25.63 -5.17 -3.83
CA ASP A 377 -25.99 -6.50 -3.30
C ASP A 377 -25.95 -7.59 -4.38
N GLU A 378 -26.33 -7.25 -5.61
CA GLU A 378 -26.23 -8.15 -6.77
C GLU A 378 -24.77 -8.44 -7.12
N LEU A 379 -23.93 -7.41 -7.09
CA LEU A 379 -22.48 -7.53 -7.31
C LEU A 379 -21.81 -8.32 -6.19
N ALA A 380 -22.17 -8.11 -4.93
CA ALA A 380 -21.68 -8.91 -3.81
C ALA A 380 -22.02 -10.40 -4.00
N SER A 381 -23.27 -10.69 -4.38
CA SER A 381 -23.74 -12.06 -4.64
C SER A 381 -23.02 -12.71 -5.84
N LEU A 382 -22.87 -11.97 -6.95
CA LEU A 382 -22.11 -12.43 -8.11
C LEU A 382 -20.65 -12.69 -7.74
N GLY A 383 -20.04 -11.77 -7.00
CA GLY A 383 -18.65 -11.85 -6.56
C GLY A 383 -18.37 -13.08 -5.72
N GLN A 384 -19.24 -13.37 -4.77
CA GLN A 384 -19.17 -14.59 -3.97
C GLN A 384 -19.19 -15.83 -4.86
N LEU A 385 -20.09 -15.90 -5.84
CA LEU A 385 -20.13 -17.03 -6.78
C LEU A 385 -18.88 -17.13 -7.64
N VAL A 386 -18.35 -16.00 -8.10
CA VAL A 386 -17.11 -15.94 -8.89
C VAL A 386 -15.92 -16.46 -8.08
N ILE A 387 -15.77 -16.00 -6.84
CA ILE A 387 -14.68 -16.42 -5.96
C ILE A 387 -14.81 -17.91 -5.62
N GLU A 388 -15.98 -18.36 -5.19
CA GLU A 388 -16.20 -19.78 -4.85
C GLU A 388 -16.00 -20.70 -6.06
N TYR A 389 -16.39 -20.26 -7.26
CA TYR A 389 -16.13 -21.00 -8.49
C TYR A 389 -14.63 -21.08 -8.80
N TYR A 390 -13.90 -19.98 -8.65
CA TYR A 390 -12.45 -19.93 -8.82
C TYR A 390 -11.74 -20.87 -7.84
N LEU A 391 -12.10 -20.82 -6.56
CA LEU A 391 -11.48 -21.66 -5.52
C LEU A 391 -11.79 -23.15 -5.70
N LYS A 392 -12.91 -23.48 -6.36
CA LYS A 392 -13.30 -24.86 -6.69
C LYS A 392 -12.59 -25.39 -7.93
N LYS A 393 -12.43 -24.56 -8.97
CA LYS A 393 -11.81 -24.97 -10.23
C LYS A 393 -10.28 -24.98 -10.08
N GLN A 394 -9.75 -26.11 -9.59
CA GLN A 394 -8.54 -26.78 -10.10
C GLN A 394 -8.31 -28.08 -9.35
#